data_AF-A0AB33TV44-F1
#
_entry.id   AF-A0AB33TV44-F1
#
_cell.length_a   1.000
_cell.length_b   1.000
_cell.length_c   1.000
_cell.angle_alpha   90.00
_cell.angle_beta   90.00
_cell.angle_gamma   90.00
#
_symmetry.space_group_name_H-M   'P 1'
#
loop_
_entity.id
_entity.type
_entity.pdbx_description
1 polymer ?
#
loop_
_entity_poly.entity_id
_entity_poly.type
_entity_poly.pdbx_seq_one_letter_code
_entity_poly.pdbx_strand_id
1 'polypeptide(L)'
;MKFIDEAKIEVAAGKGGNGATSFRREKFVPRGGPDGGDGGKGGSVWAEADENTNTLVEYRFVKRYQAKNGEKGHGSDRYGAGADDIVLKMPIGTLIRDLDTDEIVADLTYHGQRVCLAKGGKGGLGNIHFKSSVNRAPKQSTPGEEGETRSLQLELKVLADVGLLGMPNAGKSTLITAVSAARPKIANYPFTTLHPNLGVVRIDENHSFVMADIPGLIEGAAEGAGLGHRFLKHLSRTGLLLHVVDLAPFDETANPAEEALAIINELRKYDEELYDKPRWLVLNKLDMLDEEEAQARSAAFLEAIGWDYPKPDDRFQFDMETPRLFQISALTHQGTQELVHQINQYLTEKKRIEAEKAEAEKAAANVEIIEQQPKTDTGVFKPE
;
A
#
# COMPACT_ATOMS: atom_id res chain seq x y z
N MET A 1 -19.84 -2.13 1.50
CA MET A 1 -18.67 -2.09 0.60
C MET A 1 -17.41 -2.61 1.32
N LYS A 2 -17.31 -3.89 1.70
CA LYS A 2 -16.23 -4.45 2.58
C LYS A 2 -14.85 -3.77 2.38
N PHE A 3 -14.17 -3.38 3.46
CA PHE A 3 -12.72 -3.22 3.42
C PHE A 3 -12.18 -4.60 3.15
N ILE A 4 -11.45 -4.72 2.06
CA ILE A 4 -11.04 -5.99 1.52
C ILE A 4 -9.53 -5.92 1.52
N ASP A 5 -8.97 -6.49 2.57
CA ASP A 5 -7.54 -6.65 2.71
C ASP A 5 -7.10 -7.92 1.96
N GLU A 6 -8.05 -8.69 1.44
CA GLU A 6 -7.83 -9.95 0.70
C GLU A 6 -8.58 -10.00 -0.64
N ALA A 7 -7.86 -10.06 -1.75
CA ALA A 7 -8.46 -10.24 -3.08
C ALA A 7 -7.92 -11.49 -3.77
N LYS A 8 -8.78 -12.16 -4.55
CA LYS A 8 -8.39 -13.29 -5.39
C LYS A 8 -8.52 -12.88 -6.84
N ILE A 9 -7.43 -12.98 -7.58
CA ILE A 9 -7.36 -12.62 -8.99
C ILE A 9 -6.74 -13.76 -9.80
N GLU A 10 -7.18 -13.89 -11.03
CA GLU A 10 -6.56 -14.73 -12.05
C GLU A 10 -5.79 -13.81 -13.00
N VAL A 11 -4.49 -14.04 -13.11
CA VAL A 11 -3.64 -13.33 -14.07
C VAL A 11 -3.26 -14.29 -15.20
N ALA A 12 -3.47 -13.83 -16.43
CA ALA A 12 -3.12 -14.58 -17.64
C ALA A 12 -2.26 -13.71 -18.55
N ALA A 13 -1.02 -14.12 -18.76
CA ALA A 13 -0.16 -13.46 -19.72
C ALA A 13 -0.57 -13.80 -21.17
N GLY A 14 -0.15 -12.96 -22.11
CA GLY A 14 -0.42 -13.15 -23.52
C GLY A 14 0.37 -14.33 -24.08
N LYS A 15 -0.24 -15.09 -24.98
CA LYS A 15 0.45 -16.08 -25.81
C LYS A 15 1.37 -15.38 -26.82
N GLY A 16 2.53 -15.97 -27.10
CA GLY A 16 3.39 -15.53 -28.19
C GLY A 16 2.74 -15.75 -29.57
N GLY A 17 3.02 -14.86 -30.51
CA GLY A 17 2.57 -15.02 -31.89
C GLY A 17 3.22 -16.24 -32.55
N ASN A 18 2.51 -16.87 -33.48
CA ASN A 18 3.08 -17.99 -34.23
C ASN A 18 4.05 -17.48 -35.31
N GLY A 19 5.14 -18.22 -35.54
CA GLY A 19 6.01 -17.97 -36.70
C GLY A 19 5.30 -18.29 -38.01
N ALA A 20 5.59 -17.54 -39.06
CA ALA A 20 5.03 -17.78 -40.38
C ALA A 20 5.87 -18.79 -41.18
N THR A 21 5.18 -19.63 -41.95
CA THR A 21 5.79 -20.36 -43.07
C THR A 21 5.40 -19.67 -44.36
N SER A 22 6.32 -18.93 -44.96
CA SER A 22 6.10 -18.22 -46.24
C SER A 22 7.30 -18.37 -47.17
N PHE A 23 7.06 -18.22 -48.47
CA PHE A 23 8.09 -18.20 -49.50
C PHE A 23 7.88 -17.01 -50.43
N ARG A 24 8.97 -16.38 -50.84
CA ARG A 24 8.95 -15.28 -51.80
C ARG A 24 8.38 -15.75 -53.13
N ARG A 25 7.40 -15.00 -53.66
CA ARG A 25 6.81 -15.24 -54.98
C ARG A 25 6.98 -13.99 -55.84
N GLU A 26 7.83 -14.10 -56.85
CA GLU A 26 8.08 -13.03 -57.81
C GLU A 26 7.87 -13.55 -59.23
N LYS A 27 7.36 -12.70 -60.13
CA LYS A 27 6.94 -13.08 -61.49
C LYS A 27 8.05 -13.75 -62.31
N PHE A 28 9.31 -13.41 -62.05
CA PHE A 28 10.48 -13.92 -62.77
C PHE A 28 11.35 -14.88 -61.95
N VAL A 29 10.94 -15.26 -60.74
CA VAL A 29 11.68 -16.17 -59.86
C VAL A 29 10.86 -17.44 -59.63
N PRO A 30 11.23 -18.58 -60.25
CA PRO A 30 10.45 -19.81 -60.16
C PRO A 30 10.33 -20.39 -58.75
N ARG A 31 11.35 -20.19 -57.90
CA ARG A 31 11.40 -20.66 -56.51
C ARG A 31 12.13 -19.65 -55.63
N GLY A 32 11.36 -18.77 -54.98
CA GLY A 32 11.91 -17.84 -54.00
C GLY A 32 12.33 -18.54 -52.70
N GLY A 33 13.24 -17.90 -51.96
CA GLY A 33 13.64 -18.36 -50.63
C GLY A 33 12.52 -18.21 -49.58
N PRO A 34 12.71 -18.80 -48.39
CA PRO A 34 11.80 -18.59 -47.26
C PRO A 34 11.77 -17.12 -46.84
N ASP A 35 10.59 -16.59 -46.54
CA ASP A 35 10.37 -15.20 -46.08
C ASP A 35 9.30 -15.08 -44.97
N GLY A 36 9.08 -16.16 -44.21
CA GLY A 36 8.19 -16.13 -43.06
C GLY A 36 8.88 -15.52 -41.84
N GLY A 37 8.37 -14.37 -41.37
CA GLY A 37 8.85 -13.72 -40.16
C GLY A 37 8.41 -14.43 -38.87
N ASP A 38 9.01 -14.03 -37.76
CA ASP A 38 8.69 -14.54 -36.42
C ASP A 38 7.42 -13.92 -35.85
N GLY A 39 6.81 -14.61 -34.91
CA GLY A 39 5.74 -14.04 -34.10
C GLY A 39 6.27 -13.08 -33.04
N GLY A 40 5.43 -12.13 -32.64
CA GLY A 40 5.71 -11.19 -31.56
C GLY A 40 5.59 -11.83 -30.17
N LYS A 41 6.22 -11.23 -29.18
CA LYS A 41 6.09 -11.63 -27.78
C LYS A 41 4.68 -11.30 -27.24
N GLY A 42 4.11 -12.20 -26.43
CA GLY A 42 2.90 -11.90 -25.67
C GLY A 42 3.15 -10.87 -24.55
N GLY A 43 2.11 -10.10 -24.21
CA GLY A 43 2.17 -9.14 -23.11
C GLY A 43 2.31 -9.85 -21.76
N SER A 44 3.07 -9.27 -20.85
CA SER A 44 3.27 -9.77 -19.48
C SER A 44 2.37 -9.02 -18.49
N VAL A 45 2.07 -9.63 -17.36
CA VAL A 45 1.32 -8.99 -16.27
C VAL A 45 2.27 -8.67 -15.13
N TRP A 46 2.31 -7.40 -14.75
CA TRP A 46 3.16 -6.85 -13.70
C TRP A 46 2.31 -6.35 -12.54
N ALA A 47 2.78 -6.53 -11.31
CA ALA A 47 2.33 -5.78 -10.15
C ALA A 47 3.25 -4.57 -9.97
N GLU A 48 2.67 -3.42 -9.61
CA GLU A 48 3.40 -2.21 -9.26
C GLU A 48 2.87 -1.66 -7.94
N ALA A 49 3.77 -1.40 -7.00
CA ALA A 49 3.43 -0.77 -5.74
C ALA A 49 3.17 0.73 -5.95
N ASP A 50 1.96 1.20 -5.68
CA ASP A 50 1.59 2.62 -5.75
C ASP A 50 1.26 3.12 -4.34
N GLU A 51 1.75 4.31 -4.00
CA GLU A 51 1.55 4.94 -2.69
C GLU A 51 0.21 5.66 -2.60
N ASN A 52 -0.39 5.97 -3.75
CA ASN A 52 -1.69 6.61 -3.85
C ASN A 52 -2.84 5.59 -3.70
N THR A 53 -2.54 4.31 -3.90
CA THR A 53 -3.52 3.23 -3.81
C THR A 53 -3.47 2.63 -2.41
N ASN A 54 -4.50 2.84 -1.59
CA ASN A 54 -4.53 2.36 -0.21
C ASN A 54 -5.40 1.11 0.01
N THR A 55 -6.13 0.64 -0.99
CA THR A 55 -7.07 -0.50 -0.83
C THR A 55 -7.03 -1.49 -2.00
N LEU A 56 -7.35 -2.76 -1.75
CA LEU A 56 -7.45 -3.81 -2.78
C LEU A 56 -8.88 -3.99 -3.35
N VAL A 57 -9.76 -3.02 -3.13
CA VAL A 57 -11.19 -3.14 -3.47
C VAL A 57 -11.43 -3.37 -4.97
N GLU A 58 -10.63 -2.76 -5.84
CA GLU A 58 -10.74 -2.88 -7.31
C GLU A 58 -10.57 -4.32 -7.79
N TYR A 59 -9.65 -5.06 -7.17
CA TYR A 59 -9.32 -6.44 -7.51
C TYR A 59 -10.41 -7.46 -7.18
N ARG A 60 -11.46 -7.06 -6.45
CA ARG A 60 -12.61 -7.93 -6.20
C ARG A 60 -13.65 -7.88 -7.32
N PHE A 61 -13.81 -6.73 -7.98
CA PHE A 61 -14.81 -6.57 -9.03
C PHE A 61 -14.33 -7.21 -10.33
N VAL A 62 -13.06 -6.98 -10.68
CA VAL A 62 -12.42 -7.60 -11.84
C VAL A 62 -11.55 -8.74 -11.35
N LYS A 63 -12.01 -9.97 -11.59
CA LYS A 63 -11.31 -11.18 -11.15
C LYS A 63 -10.26 -11.68 -12.13
N ARG A 64 -10.34 -11.30 -13.41
CA ARG A 64 -9.47 -11.84 -14.46
C ARG A 64 -8.77 -10.72 -15.22
N TYR A 65 -7.45 -10.75 -15.22
CA TYR A 65 -6.59 -9.81 -15.92
C TYR A 65 -5.80 -10.57 -16.99
N GLN A 66 -6.10 -10.28 -18.26
CA GLN A 66 -5.49 -10.98 -19.39
C GLN A 66 -4.74 -10.01 -20.29
N ALA A 67 -3.42 -10.22 -20.43
CA ALA A 67 -2.59 -9.45 -21.35
C ALA A 67 -2.83 -9.84 -22.81
N LYS A 68 -2.54 -8.92 -23.73
CA LYS A 68 -2.74 -9.16 -25.17
C LYS A 68 -1.77 -10.21 -25.69
N ASN A 69 -2.21 -11.00 -26.67
CA ASN A 69 -1.36 -11.95 -27.37
C ASN A 69 -0.45 -11.24 -28.38
N GLY A 70 0.73 -11.79 -28.61
CA GLY A 70 1.65 -11.33 -29.64
C GLY A 70 1.09 -11.56 -31.04
N GLU A 71 1.42 -10.68 -31.97
CA GLU A 71 0.97 -10.82 -33.36
C GLU A 71 1.70 -11.97 -34.06
N LYS A 72 1.02 -12.69 -34.93
CA LYS A 72 1.67 -13.71 -35.78
C LYS A 72 2.69 -13.08 -36.72
N GLY A 73 3.71 -13.86 -37.07
CA GLY A 73 4.60 -13.51 -38.17
C GLY A 73 3.83 -13.50 -39.50
N HIS A 74 4.36 -12.77 -40.47
CA HIS A 74 3.80 -12.68 -41.81
C HIS A 74 4.86 -13.00 -42.88
N GLY A 75 4.39 -13.23 -44.11
CA GLY A 75 5.30 -13.30 -45.26
C GLY A 75 5.97 -11.96 -45.56
N SER A 76 6.95 -12.01 -46.46
CA SER A 76 7.80 -10.88 -46.84
C SER A 76 8.70 -10.36 -45.72
N ASP A 77 9.29 -11.27 -44.94
CA ASP A 77 10.24 -10.96 -43.86
C ASP A 77 9.67 -10.04 -42.77
N ARG A 78 8.34 -10.09 -42.57
CA ARG A 78 7.62 -9.24 -41.60
C ARG A 78 7.39 -9.98 -40.29
N TYR A 79 8.07 -9.50 -39.25
CA TYR A 79 7.91 -9.95 -37.87
C TYR A 79 6.62 -9.41 -37.26
N GLY A 80 5.96 -10.22 -36.42
CA GLY A 80 4.77 -9.81 -35.67
C GLY A 80 5.12 -8.83 -34.55
N ALA A 81 4.24 -7.85 -34.30
CA ALA A 81 4.41 -6.92 -33.19
C ALA A 81 4.28 -7.61 -31.82
N GLY A 82 5.10 -7.18 -30.87
CA GLY A 82 4.94 -7.54 -29.46
C GLY A 82 3.69 -6.89 -28.87
N ALA A 83 3.04 -7.59 -27.95
CA ALA A 83 1.87 -7.07 -27.26
C ALA A 83 2.23 -6.19 -26.05
N ASP A 84 1.34 -5.24 -25.75
CA ASP A 84 1.44 -4.37 -24.58
C ASP A 84 1.33 -5.17 -23.28
N ASP A 85 2.16 -4.81 -22.29
CA ASP A 85 2.09 -5.34 -20.94
C ASP A 85 0.92 -4.73 -20.14
N ILE A 86 0.42 -5.46 -19.14
CA ILE A 86 -0.55 -4.94 -18.16
C ILE A 86 0.16 -4.68 -16.85
N VAL A 87 -0.10 -3.52 -16.25
CA VAL A 87 0.40 -3.15 -14.92
C VAL A 87 -0.77 -3.03 -13.95
N LEU A 88 -0.72 -3.79 -12.87
CA LEU A 88 -1.69 -3.81 -11.79
C LEU A 88 -1.13 -3.00 -10.61
N LYS A 89 -1.73 -1.83 -10.36
CA LYS A 89 -1.31 -0.92 -9.27
C LYS A 89 -1.89 -1.38 -7.93
N MET A 90 -1.04 -1.70 -6.97
CA MET A 90 -1.45 -2.23 -5.67
C MET A 90 -0.86 -1.38 -4.54
N PRO A 91 -1.50 -1.36 -3.36
CA PRO A 91 -0.94 -0.68 -2.19
C PRO A 91 0.43 -1.25 -1.79
N ILE A 92 1.27 -0.39 -1.23
CA ILE A 92 2.49 -0.80 -0.53
C ILE A 92 2.10 -1.70 0.65
N GLY A 93 2.86 -2.77 0.87
CA GLY A 93 2.59 -3.81 1.86
C GLY A 93 1.67 -4.92 1.37
N THR A 94 1.36 -4.98 0.07
CA THR A 94 0.62 -6.10 -0.53
C THR A 94 1.53 -7.32 -0.67
N LEU A 95 1.15 -8.39 0.02
CA LEU A 95 1.69 -9.74 -0.14
C LEU A 95 0.93 -10.44 -1.26
N ILE A 96 1.66 -11.03 -2.21
CA ILE A 96 1.09 -11.76 -3.33
C ILE A 96 1.50 -13.22 -3.20
N ARG A 97 0.51 -14.10 -3.06
CA ARG A 97 0.68 -15.54 -2.89
C ARG A 97 0.03 -16.28 -4.05
N ASP A 98 0.66 -17.33 -4.54
CA ASP A 98 0.05 -18.24 -5.50
C ASP A 98 -0.92 -19.19 -4.78
N LEU A 99 -2.17 -19.26 -5.26
CA LEU A 99 -3.20 -20.12 -4.68
C LEU A 99 -2.94 -21.60 -4.96
N ASP A 100 -2.22 -21.92 -6.03
CA ASP A 100 -1.99 -23.29 -6.45
C ASP A 100 -0.77 -23.91 -5.74
N THR A 101 0.28 -23.11 -5.48
CA THR A 101 1.52 -23.59 -4.82
C THR A 101 1.68 -23.13 -3.37
N ASP A 102 0.85 -22.20 -2.89
CA ASP A 102 0.97 -21.54 -1.57
C ASP A 102 2.29 -20.75 -1.39
N GLU A 103 3.06 -20.55 -2.46
CA GLU A 103 4.31 -19.80 -2.44
C GLU A 103 4.07 -18.29 -2.49
N ILE A 104 4.91 -17.54 -1.77
CA ILE A 104 4.90 -16.07 -1.83
C ILE A 104 5.61 -15.66 -3.12
N VAL A 105 4.83 -15.15 -4.08
CA VAL A 105 5.32 -14.69 -5.39
C VAL A 105 6.02 -13.35 -5.25
N ALA A 106 5.45 -12.45 -4.46
CA ALA A 106 5.98 -11.10 -4.29
C ALA A 106 5.55 -10.48 -2.96
N ASP A 107 6.38 -9.60 -2.43
CA ASP A 107 6.06 -8.71 -1.32
C ASP A 107 6.40 -7.28 -1.77
N LEU A 108 5.37 -6.44 -1.90
CA LEU A 108 5.53 -5.05 -2.33
C LEU A 108 5.85 -4.20 -1.11
N THR A 109 7.08 -3.70 -1.01
CA THR A 109 7.62 -3.05 0.19
C THR A 109 7.90 -1.55 0.03
N TYR A 110 8.16 -1.09 -1.20
CA TYR A 110 8.44 0.32 -1.49
C TYR A 110 7.69 0.80 -2.75
N HIS A 111 7.44 2.10 -2.84
CA HIS A 111 6.76 2.72 -3.99
C HIS A 111 7.51 2.47 -5.31
N GLY A 112 6.79 2.20 -6.39
CA GLY A 112 7.33 1.92 -7.72
C GLY A 112 8.00 0.55 -7.85
N GLN A 113 7.97 -0.29 -6.81
CA GLN A 113 8.44 -1.68 -6.91
C GLN A 113 7.58 -2.44 -7.93
N ARG A 114 8.20 -2.91 -9.01
CA ARG A 114 7.56 -3.68 -10.07
C ARG A 114 7.99 -5.14 -10.04
N VAL A 115 7.03 -6.06 -10.03
CA VAL A 115 7.30 -7.51 -10.03
C VAL A 115 6.46 -8.19 -11.11
N CYS A 116 7.07 -9.11 -11.86
CA CYS A 116 6.38 -9.87 -12.90
C CYS A 116 5.53 -10.96 -12.25
N LEU A 117 4.21 -10.86 -12.38
CA LEU A 117 3.27 -11.87 -11.87
C LEU A 117 3.10 -13.02 -12.83
N ALA A 118 3.00 -12.72 -14.13
CA ALA A 118 2.86 -13.71 -15.18
C ALA A 118 3.62 -13.27 -16.42
N LYS A 119 4.55 -14.11 -16.89
CA LYS A 119 5.40 -13.81 -18.03
C LYS A 119 4.70 -14.13 -19.35
N GLY A 120 4.74 -13.19 -20.29
CA GLY A 120 4.24 -13.38 -21.65
C GLY A 120 5.04 -14.43 -22.43
N GLY A 121 4.33 -15.22 -23.23
CA GLY A 121 4.91 -16.27 -24.06
C GLY A 121 5.83 -15.71 -25.14
N LYS A 122 6.91 -16.44 -25.45
CA LYS A 122 7.84 -16.06 -26.52
C LYS A 122 7.19 -16.28 -27.89
N GLY A 123 7.55 -15.40 -28.82
CA GLY A 123 7.16 -15.54 -30.22
C GLY A 123 7.75 -16.80 -30.86
N GLY A 124 6.97 -17.43 -31.73
CA GLY A 124 7.38 -18.57 -32.54
C GLY A 124 8.29 -18.14 -33.69
N LEU A 125 9.23 -19.00 -34.04
CA LEU A 125 10.20 -18.78 -35.11
C LEU A 125 9.56 -19.07 -36.47
N GLY A 126 9.72 -18.13 -37.39
CA GLY A 126 9.37 -18.30 -38.79
C GLY A 126 10.30 -19.26 -39.52
N ASN A 127 9.92 -19.65 -40.73
CA ASN A 127 10.71 -20.62 -41.50
C ASN A 127 12.11 -20.11 -41.90
N ILE A 128 12.36 -18.79 -41.83
CA ILE A 128 13.67 -18.19 -42.10
C ILE A 128 14.75 -18.77 -41.18
N HIS A 129 14.46 -18.99 -39.89
CA HIS A 129 15.43 -19.49 -38.91
C HIS A 129 15.82 -20.95 -39.10
N PHE A 130 14.99 -21.73 -39.80
CA PHE A 130 15.25 -23.15 -40.08
C PHE A 130 16.07 -23.37 -41.36
N LYS A 131 16.50 -22.29 -42.01
CA LYS A 131 17.30 -22.34 -43.24
C LYS A 131 18.73 -22.74 -42.90
N SER A 132 19.20 -23.81 -43.52
CA SER A 132 20.59 -24.26 -43.42
C SER A 132 21.19 -24.51 -44.81
N SER A 133 22.50 -24.74 -44.87
CA SER A 133 23.19 -25.10 -46.13
C SER A 133 22.60 -26.35 -46.79
N VAL A 134 22.08 -27.27 -45.96
CA VAL A 134 21.43 -28.53 -46.36
C VAL A 134 19.92 -28.32 -46.59
N ASN A 135 19.24 -27.55 -45.74
CA ASN A 135 17.80 -27.28 -45.85
C ASN A 135 17.53 -25.84 -46.33
N ARG A 136 17.54 -25.64 -47.66
CA ARG A 136 17.42 -24.31 -48.28
C ARG A 136 15.99 -23.76 -48.30
N ALA A 137 14.97 -24.61 -48.20
CA ALA A 137 13.55 -24.26 -48.28
C ALA A 137 12.74 -24.93 -47.15
N PRO A 138 13.02 -24.59 -45.89
CA PRO A 138 12.30 -25.12 -44.74
C PRO A 138 10.81 -24.76 -44.80
N LYS A 139 9.96 -25.78 -44.58
CA LYS A 139 8.49 -25.65 -44.46
C LYS A 139 8.01 -25.72 -43.01
N GLN A 140 8.94 -25.55 -42.08
CA GLN A 140 8.70 -25.66 -40.64
C GLN A 140 8.72 -24.26 -40.04
N SER A 141 7.80 -24.02 -39.12
CA SER A 141 7.76 -22.85 -38.24
C SER A 141 7.35 -23.34 -36.84
N THR A 142 7.78 -22.64 -35.79
CA THR A 142 7.34 -22.99 -34.43
C THR A 142 6.12 -22.15 -34.03
N PRO A 143 5.16 -22.75 -33.29
CA PRO A 143 4.11 -21.98 -32.65
C PRO A 143 4.72 -21.08 -31.57
N GLY A 144 4.02 -19.99 -31.22
CA GLY A 144 4.40 -19.20 -30.06
C GLY A 144 4.16 -19.96 -28.77
N GLU A 145 4.99 -19.70 -27.77
CA GLU A 145 4.84 -20.27 -26.43
C GLU A 145 3.57 -19.71 -25.76
N GLU A 146 2.91 -20.54 -24.95
CA GLU A 146 1.81 -20.09 -24.11
C GLU A 146 2.33 -19.13 -23.03
N GLY A 147 1.51 -18.13 -22.67
CA GLY A 147 1.80 -17.25 -21.55
C GLY A 147 1.57 -17.96 -20.21
N GLU A 148 2.26 -17.52 -19.17
CA GLU A 148 1.99 -18.02 -17.82
C GLU A 148 0.59 -17.61 -17.34
N THR A 149 -0.07 -18.50 -16.61
CA THR A 149 -1.35 -18.25 -15.96
C THR A 149 -1.22 -18.60 -14.49
N ARG A 150 -1.63 -17.71 -13.59
CA ARG A 150 -1.57 -17.94 -12.13
C ARG A 150 -2.84 -17.46 -11.46
N SER A 151 -3.24 -18.19 -10.43
CA SER A 151 -4.29 -17.80 -9.51
C SER A 151 -3.63 -17.17 -8.29
N LEU A 152 -3.82 -15.87 -8.07
CA LEU A 152 -3.12 -15.14 -7.01
C LEU A 152 -4.07 -14.70 -5.91
N GLN A 153 -3.62 -14.81 -4.68
CA GLN A 153 -4.20 -14.21 -3.49
C GLN A 153 -3.37 -13.00 -3.09
N LEU A 154 -4.03 -11.85 -3.01
CA LEU A 154 -3.46 -10.57 -2.59
C LEU A 154 -3.87 -10.33 -1.15
N GLU A 155 -2.92 -10.03 -0.28
CA GLU A 155 -3.16 -9.72 1.14
C GLU A 155 -2.45 -8.43 1.51
N LEU A 156 -3.20 -7.42 1.99
CA LEU A 156 -2.62 -6.15 2.44
C LEU A 156 -2.18 -6.28 3.91
N LYS A 157 -0.89 -6.09 4.19
CA LYS A 157 -0.32 -6.18 5.55
C LYS A 157 -0.60 -4.94 6.44
N VAL A 158 -1.21 -3.88 5.91
CA VAL A 158 -1.44 -2.60 6.62
C VAL A 158 -2.92 -2.48 6.99
N LEU A 159 -3.21 -2.32 8.29
CA LEU A 159 -4.59 -2.25 8.82
C LEU A 159 -5.14 -0.82 8.91
N ALA A 160 -4.31 0.17 9.26
CA ALA A 160 -4.74 1.57 9.39
C ALA A 160 -3.57 2.56 9.40
N ASP A 161 -3.81 3.76 8.88
CA ASP A 161 -2.86 4.89 8.94
C ASP A 161 -2.96 5.63 10.28
N VAL A 162 -4.17 5.69 10.86
CA VAL A 162 -4.48 6.44 12.09
C VAL A 162 -5.22 5.53 13.06
N GLY A 163 -4.74 5.49 14.31
CA GLY A 163 -5.38 4.74 15.39
C GLY A 163 -6.08 5.65 16.41
N LEU A 164 -7.32 5.33 16.79
CA LEU A 164 -8.06 6.05 17.84
C LEU A 164 -7.92 5.35 19.21
N LEU A 165 -7.37 6.07 20.19
CA LEU A 165 -7.30 5.72 21.60
C LEU A 165 -8.37 6.50 22.38
N GLY A 166 -8.85 5.95 23.49
CA GLY A 166 -9.86 6.61 24.33
C GLY A 166 -10.76 5.63 25.05
N MET A 167 -11.40 6.09 26.12
CA MET A 167 -12.31 5.29 26.95
C MET A 167 -13.52 4.77 26.15
N PRO A 168 -14.15 3.68 26.63
CA PRO A 168 -15.49 3.33 26.17
C PRO A 168 -16.40 4.55 26.25
N ASN A 169 -17.16 4.85 25.19
CA ASN A 169 -18.04 6.02 25.07
C ASN A 169 -17.38 7.40 24.93
N ALA A 170 -16.05 7.49 24.75
CA ALA A 170 -15.38 8.75 24.38
C ALA A 170 -15.82 9.32 23.01
N GLY A 171 -16.63 8.55 22.25
CA GLY A 171 -17.15 8.93 20.94
C GLY A 171 -16.23 8.57 19.77
N LYS A 172 -15.30 7.61 19.96
CA LYS A 172 -14.41 7.09 18.90
C LYS A 172 -15.18 6.59 17.67
N SER A 173 -16.15 5.69 17.86
CA SER A 173 -16.99 5.18 16.76
C SER A 173 -17.80 6.29 16.09
N THR A 174 -18.29 7.26 16.87
CA THR A 174 -19.01 8.43 16.35
C THR A 174 -18.09 9.29 15.49
N LEU A 175 -16.85 9.51 15.93
CA LEU A 175 -15.84 10.24 15.17
C LEU A 175 -15.53 9.54 13.85
N ILE A 176 -15.26 8.23 13.85
CA ILE A 176 -15.04 7.46 12.62
C ILE A 176 -16.23 7.59 11.68
N THR A 177 -17.45 7.50 12.20
CA THR A 177 -18.67 7.65 11.38
C THR A 177 -18.80 9.05 10.79
N ALA A 178 -18.45 10.08 11.57
CA ALA A 178 -18.58 11.47 11.18
C ALA A 178 -17.59 11.89 10.09
N VAL A 179 -16.36 11.36 10.12
CA VAL A 179 -15.31 11.70 9.13
C VAL A 179 -15.21 10.72 7.96
N SER A 180 -15.82 9.53 8.07
CA SER A 180 -15.71 8.51 7.03
C SER A 180 -16.63 8.82 5.85
N ALA A 181 -16.07 8.81 4.64
CA ALA A 181 -16.81 8.98 3.39
C ALA A 181 -17.73 7.79 3.06
N ALA A 182 -17.56 6.66 3.77
CA ALA A 182 -18.40 5.48 3.68
C ALA A 182 -18.88 5.03 5.06
N ARG A 183 -19.98 4.26 5.15
CA ARG A 183 -20.37 3.64 6.43
C ARG A 183 -19.19 2.83 7.00
N PRO A 184 -18.80 3.08 8.27
CA PRO A 184 -17.76 2.33 8.94
C PRO A 184 -18.05 0.83 8.86
N LYS A 185 -17.00 0.03 8.69
CA LYS A 185 -17.18 -1.41 8.53
C LYS A 185 -16.52 -2.12 9.68
N ILE A 186 -17.30 -3.05 10.21
CA ILE A 186 -16.88 -4.03 11.19
C ILE A 186 -15.99 -5.04 10.45
N ALA A 187 -14.71 -5.10 10.79
CA ALA A 187 -13.79 -6.06 10.18
C ALA A 187 -13.65 -7.32 11.04
N ASN A 188 -13.67 -8.47 10.36
CA ASN A 188 -13.61 -9.79 11.00
C ASN A 188 -12.21 -10.37 10.79
N TYR A 189 -11.24 -9.89 11.56
CA TYR A 189 -9.88 -10.41 11.48
C TYR A 189 -9.77 -11.72 12.27
N PRO A 190 -9.03 -12.72 11.76
CA PRO A 190 -8.91 -14.04 12.41
C PRO A 190 -8.17 -14.01 13.76
N PHE A 191 -7.61 -12.85 14.15
CA PHE A 191 -6.86 -12.63 15.38
C PHE A 191 -7.53 -11.62 16.34
N THR A 192 -8.73 -11.14 16.04
CA THR A 192 -9.45 -10.19 16.92
C THR A 192 -10.64 -10.89 17.60
N THR A 193 -10.73 -10.81 18.93
CA THR A 193 -11.93 -11.23 19.69
C THR A 193 -13.05 -10.19 19.62
N LEU A 194 -12.71 -8.92 19.41
CA LEU A 194 -13.62 -7.80 19.21
C LEU A 194 -13.37 -7.19 17.83
N HIS A 195 -14.41 -7.05 17.03
CA HIS A 195 -14.31 -6.50 15.69
C HIS A 195 -13.95 -5.00 15.73
N PRO A 196 -12.79 -4.56 15.21
CA PRO A 196 -12.47 -3.15 15.16
C PRO A 196 -13.35 -2.42 14.14
N ASN A 197 -13.67 -1.17 14.45
CA ASN A 197 -14.38 -0.27 13.54
C ASN A 197 -13.36 0.45 12.65
N LEU A 198 -13.48 0.28 11.33
CA LEU A 198 -12.64 0.95 10.34
C LEU A 198 -13.45 1.96 9.52
N GLY A 199 -12.88 3.14 9.29
CA GLY A 199 -13.43 4.18 8.43
C GLY A 199 -12.43 4.59 7.34
N VAL A 200 -12.92 4.78 6.10
CA VAL A 200 -12.13 5.44 5.04
C VAL A 200 -12.44 6.92 5.11
N VAL A 201 -11.43 7.74 5.37
CA VAL A 201 -11.55 9.19 5.22
C VAL A 201 -11.06 9.55 3.83
N ARG A 202 -11.92 10.19 3.04
CA ARG A 202 -11.57 10.73 1.72
C ARG A 202 -11.48 12.24 1.83
N ILE A 203 -10.38 12.80 1.34
CA ILE A 203 -10.14 14.25 1.35
C ILE A 203 -10.34 14.80 -0.05
N ASP A 204 -9.73 14.14 -1.04
CA ASP A 204 -9.91 14.43 -2.46
C ASP A 204 -9.90 13.13 -3.28
N GLU A 205 -9.86 13.23 -4.62
CA GLU A 205 -9.92 12.08 -5.53
C GLU A 205 -8.70 11.14 -5.41
N ASN A 206 -7.56 11.65 -4.95
CA ASN A 206 -6.29 10.92 -4.91
C ASN A 206 -5.80 10.66 -3.47
N HIS A 207 -6.29 11.41 -2.47
CA HIS A 207 -5.86 11.28 -1.08
C HIS A 207 -6.96 10.68 -0.21
N SER A 208 -6.66 9.51 0.35
CA SER A 208 -7.47 8.83 1.33
C SER A 208 -6.59 8.21 2.40
N PHE A 209 -7.13 8.04 3.61
CA PHE A 209 -6.45 7.32 4.68
C PHE A 209 -7.45 6.50 5.48
N VAL A 210 -6.94 5.49 6.20
CA VAL A 210 -7.74 4.56 6.98
C VAL A 210 -7.62 4.89 8.47
N MET A 211 -8.76 5.14 9.11
CA MET A 211 -8.85 5.26 10.56
C MET A 211 -9.36 3.97 11.17
N ALA A 212 -8.66 3.46 12.18
CA ALA A 212 -9.11 2.34 12.99
C ALA A 212 -9.43 2.79 14.42
N ASP A 213 -10.55 2.32 14.93
CA ASP A 213 -10.76 2.26 16.37
C ASP A 213 -9.82 1.21 16.95
N ILE A 214 -9.10 1.58 18.00
CA ILE A 214 -8.34 0.65 18.82
C ILE A 214 -9.33 0.22 19.91
N PRO A 215 -10.06 -0.92 19.75
CA PRO A 215 -10.85 -1.46 20.83
C PRO A 215 -9.96 -1.60 22.05
N GLY A 216 -10.50 -1.18 23.20
CA GLY A 216 -9.78 -0.86 24.42
C GLY A 216 -8.59 -1.77 24.66
N LEU A 217 -7.45 -1.15 24.98
CA LEU A 217 -6.36 -1.82 25.68
C LEU A 217 -7.01 -2.68 26.77
N ILE A 218 -6.93 -3.99 26.55
CA ILE A 218 -7.95 -4.92 27.00
C ILE A 218 -7.71 -5.14 28.49
N GLU A 219 -8.74 -5.02 29.33
CA GLU A 219 -8.77 -5.64 30.65
C GLU A 219 -8.33 -7.12 30.49
N GLY A 220 -7.07 -7.42 30.83
CA GLY A 220 -6.47 -8.75 30.67
C GLY A 220 -5.50 -8.98 29.50
N ALA A 221 -5.13 -7.98 28.68
CA ALA A 221 -4.08 -8.20 27.66
C ALA A 221 -2.68 -8.41 28.27
N ALA A 222 -2.45 -7.91 29.49
CA ALA A 222 -1.22 -8.15 30.25
C ALA A 222 -1.09 -9.60 30.76
N GLU A 223 -2.18 -10.38 30.84
CA GLU A 223 -2.20 -11.72 31.47
C GLU A 223 -2.17 -12.92 30.48
N GLY A 224 -1.82 -12.71 29.20
CA GLY A 224 -1.19 -13.79 28.42
C GLY A 224 -2.03 -14.54 27.37
N ALA A 225 -3.06 -13.95 26.79
CA ALA A 225 -3.67 -14.48 25.56
C ALA A 225 -3.04 -13.84 24.32
N GLY A 226 -2.09 -14.52 23.66
CA GLY A 226 -1.29 -14.02 22.51
C GLY A 226 -2.02 -13.47 21.26
N LEU A 227 -3.35 -13.26 21.32
CA LEU A 227 -4.14 -12.53 20.31
C LEU A 227 -3.96 -11.01 20.40
N GLY A 228 -3.90 -10.44 21.62
CA GLY A 228 -3.76 -8.98 21.81
C GLY A 228 -2.44 -8.43 21.29
N HIS A 229 -1.34 -9.17 21.50
CA HIS A 229 -0.01 -8.81 21.00
C HIS A 229 0.06 -8.77 19.46
N ARG A 230 -0.67 -9.66 18.76
CA ARG A 230 -0.74 -9.60 17.29
C ARG A 230 -1.50 -8.37 16.82
N PHE A 231 -2.66 -8.06 17.41
CA PHE A 231 -3.42 -6.86 17.06
C PHE A 231 -2.61 -5.57 17.29
N LEU A 232 -1.97 -5.45 18.45
CA LEU A 232 -1.11 -4.32 18.79
C LEU A 232 0.13 -4.23 17.89
N LYS A 233 0.71 -5.35 17.45
CA LYS A 233 1.80 -5.36 16.45
C LYS A 233 1.37 -4.84 15.07
N HIS A 234 0.09 -4.94 14.71
CA HIS A 234 -0.41 -4.28 13.49
C HIS A 234 -0.67 -2.78 13.74
N LEU A 235 -1.00 -2.43 14.99
CA LEU A 235 -1.18 -1.05 15.46
C LEU A 235 0.13 -0.29 15.65
N SER A 236 1.23 -0.98 15.95
CA SER A 236 2.57 -0.41 15.94
C SER A 236 3.01 0.03 14.54
N ARG A 237 2.21 -0.23 13.49
CA ARG A 237 2.41 0.32 12.14
C ARG A 237 1.54 1.54 11.79
N THR A 238 0.63 1.98 12.68
CA THR A 238 -0.10 3.24 12.46
C THR A 238 0.86 4.42 12.43
N GLY A 239 0.61 5.38 11.53
CA GLY A 239 1.44 6.56 11.39
C GLY A 239 1.26 7.57 12.51
N LEU A 240 0.05 7.64 13.07
CA LEU A 240 -0.42 8.61 14.06
C LEU A 240 -1.42 7.97 15.03
N LEU A 241 -1.38 8.37 16.30
CA LEU A 241 -2.38 8.02 17.30
C LEU A 241 -3.20 9.25 17.70
N LEU A 242 -4.53 9.13 17.73
CA LEU A 242 -5.42 10.17 18.24
C LEU A 242 -5.99 9.71 19.58
N HIS A 243 -5.74 10.48 20.63
CA HIS A 243 -6.31 10.24 21.95
C HIS A 243 -7.61 11.04 22.11
N VAL A 244 -8.73 10.36 21.95
CA VAL A 244 -10.08 10.91 22.08
C VAL A 244 -10.49 10.88 23.55
N VAL A 245 -10.75 12.06 24.11
CA VAL A 245 -11.16 12.25 25.51
C VAL A 245 -12.55 12.88 25.54
N ASP A 246 -13.39 12.38 26.45
CA ASP A 246 -14.71 12.95 26.72
C ASP A 246 -14.61 14.09 27.73
N LEU A 247 -14.92 15.33 27.33
CA LEU A 247 -14.95 16.49 28.23
C LEU A 247 -16.25 16.59 29.05
N ALA A 248 -17.30 15.89 28.64
CA ALA A 248 -18.62 15.94 29.25
C ALA A 248 -19.09 14.52 29.62
N PRO A 249 -18.38 13.83 30.53
CA PRO A 249 -18.85 12.55 31.01
C PRO A 249 -20.21 12.74 31.71
N PHE A 250 -21.13 11.81 31.48
CA PHE A 250 -22.44 11.79 32.13
C PHE A 250 -22.35 11.42 33.63
N ASP A 251 -21.24 10.81 34.04
CA ASP A 251 -20.97 10.44 35.43
C ASP A 251 -20.14 11.56 36.08
N GLU A 252 -20.68 12.20 37.12
CA GLU A 252 -20.01 13.27 37.87
C GLU A 252 -18.77 12.76 38.63
N THR A 253 -18.60 11.44 38.79
CA THR A 253 -17.44 10.83 39.44
C THR A 253 -16.29 10.52 38.49
N ALA A 254 -16.53 10.56 37.17
CA ALA A 254 -15.51 10.30 36.17
C ALA A 254 -14.65 11.56 35.96
N ASN A 255 -13.35 11.44 36.23
CA ASN A 255 -12.37 12.51 35.97
C ASN A 255 -11.66 12.25 34.63
N PRO A 256 -11.93 13.04 33.57
CA PRO A 256 -11.34 12.81 32.25
C PRO A 256 -9.81 12.79 32.26
N ALA A 257 -9.17 13.57 33.15
CA ALA A 257 -7.71 13.63 33.26
C ALA A 257 -7.12 12.32 33.77
N GLU A 258 -7.74 11.70 34.77
CA GLU A 258 -7.32 10.42 35.33
C GLU A 258 -7.51 9.28 34.32
N GLU A 259 -8.62 9.29 33.59
CA GLU A 259 -8.90 8.33 32.52
C GLU A 259 -7.87 8.42 31.39
N ALA A 260 -7.55 9.64 30.96
CA ALA A 260 -6.53 9.86 29.94
C ALA A 260 -5.15 9.38 30.43
N LEU A 261 -4.76 9.68 31.67
CA LEU A 261 -3.50 9.21 32.26
C LEU A 261 -3.47 7.68 32.42
N ALA A 262 -4.60 7.05 32.75
CA ALA A 262 -4.70 5.60 32.85
C ALA A 262 -4.41 4.94 31.49
N ILE A 263 -5.00 5.43 30.41
CA ILE A 263 -4.74 4.94 29.04
C ILE A 263 -3.28 5.14 28.65
N ILE A 264 -2.68 6.28 28.99
CA ILE A 264 -1.27 6.57 28.69
C ILE A 264 -0.35 5.59 29.43
N ASN A 265 -0.61 5.35 30.72
CA ASN A 265 0.16 4.41 31.53
C ASN A 265 -0.02 2.97 31.05
N GLU A 266 -1.21 2.62 30.59
CA GLU A 266 -1.49 1.32 30.01
C GLU A 266 -0.72 1.12 28.70
N LEU A 267 -0.76 2.10 27.80
CA LEU A 267 0.01 2.09 26.55
C LEU A 267 1.50 1.87 26.82
N ARG A 268 2.06 2.58 27.81
CA ARG A 268 3.47 2.46 28.22
C ARG A 268 3.83 1.08 28.76
N LYS A 269 2.93 0.41 29.48
CA LYS A 269 3.18 -0.94 30.02
C LYS A 269 3.23 -2.01 28.92
N TYR A 270 2.55 -1.78 27.80
CA TYR A 270 2.46 -2.77 26.73
C TYR A 270 3.58 -2.65 25.71
N ASP A 271 3.85 -1.44 25.21
CA ASP A 271 4.79 -1.24 24.12
C ASP A 271 5.40 0.17 24.18
N GLU A 272 6.71 0.25 24.39
CA GLU A 272 7.48 1.49 24.44
C GLU A 272 7.52 2.18 23.07
N GLU A 273 7.63 1.42 21.98
CA GLU A 273 7.60 1.98 20.62
C GLU A 273 6.25 2.61 20.29
N LEU A 274 5.15 2.02 20.78
CA LEU A 274 3.81 2.58 20.61
C LEU A 274 3.56 3.81 21.49
N TYR A 275 4.19 3.86 22.67
CA TYR A 275 4.11 5.00 23.58
C TYR A 275 4.85 6.24 23.04
N ASP A 276 6.02 6.03 22.43
CA ASP A 276 6.85 7.09 21.84
C ASP A 276 6.28 7.64 20.53
N LYS A 277 5.20 7.05 20.03
CA LYS A 277 4.57 7.53 18.81
C LYS A 277 3.99 8.93 18.94
N PRO A 278 3.99 9.67 17.83
CA PRO A 278 3.25 10.93 17.70
C PRO A 278 1.78 10.71 18.07
N ARG A 279 1.34 11.44 19.09
CA ARG A 279 -0.02 11.35 19.64
C ARG A 279 -0.64 12.73 19.70
N TRP A 280 -1.82 12.87 19.09
CA TRP A 280 -2.61 14.09 19.17
C TRP A 280 -3.75 13.90 20.15
N LEU A 281 -4.09 14.97 20.87
CA LEU A 281 -5.15 14.98 21.84
C LEU A 281 -6.41 15.56 21.18
N VAL A 282 -7.53 14.84 21.29
CA VAL A 282 -8.80 15.20 20.68
C VAL A 282 -9.86 15.24 21.79
N LEU A 283 -10.22 16.45 22.20
CA LEU A 283 -11.27 16.69 23.17
C LEU A 283 -12.62 16.67 22.44
N ASN A 284 -13.49 15.72 22.82
CA ASN A 284 -14.76 15.46 22.16
C ASN A 284 -15.95 15.84 23.06
N LYS A 285 -17.15 15.87 22.46
CA LYS A 285 -18.44 16.21 23.09
C LYS A 285 -18.58 17.67 23.56
N LEU A 286 -17.96 18.61 22.85
CA LEU A 286 -18.18 20.03 23.10
C LEU A 286 -19.64 20.49 22.95
N ASP A 287 -20.46 19.75 22.20
CA ASP A 287 -21.89 20.05 22.01
C ASP A 287 -22.72 19.97 23.29
N MET A 288 -22.20 19.35 24.34
CA MET A 288 -22.86 19.24 25.65
C MET A 288 -22.49 20.36 26.62
N LEU A 289 -21.57 21.24 26.25
CA LEU A 289 -21.02 22.29 27.11
C LEU A 289 -21.23 23.65 26.47
N ASP A 290 -21.52 24.66 27.30
CA ASP A 290 -21.47 26.05 26.84
C ASP A 290 -20.01 26.47 26.58
N GLU A 291 -19.82 27.48 25.72
CA GLU A 291 -18.48 27.89 25.24
C GLU A 291 -17.54 28.32 26.39
N GLU A 292 -18.08 28.96 27.42
CA GLU A 292 -17.35 29.34 28.64
C GLU A 292 -16.98 28.11 29.49
N GLU A 293 -17.89 27.14 29.62
CA GLU A 293 -17.66 25.93 30.41
C GLU A 293 -16.68 24.98 29.70
N ALA A 294 -16.78 24.87 28.38
CA ALA A 294 -15.85 24.13 27.54
C ALA A 294 -14.41 24.64 27.70
N GLN A 295 -14.22 25.97 27.71
CA GLN A 295 -12.90 26.57 27.94
C GLN A 295 -12.38 26.30 29.35
N ALA A 296 -13.23 26.47 30.37
CA ALA A 296 -12.84 26.22 31.76
C ALA A 296 -12.46 24.75 32.00
N ARG A 297 -13.27 23.80 31.53
CA ARG A 297 -12.99 22.35 31.64
C ARG A 297 -11.76 21.93 30.83
N SER A 298 -11.59 22.49 29.63
CA SER A 298 -10.39 22.23 28.83
C SER A 298 -9.13 22.71 29.54
N ALA A 299 -9.15 23.92 30.11
CA ALA A 299 -8.01 24.46 30.85
C ALA A 299 -7.68 23.61 32.09
N ALA A 300 -8.70 23.25 32.89
CA ALA A 300 -8.53 22.38 34.05
C ALA A 300 -7.98 21.00 33.67
N PHE A 301 -8.46 20.41 32.57
CA PHE A 301 -7.96 19.15 32.05
C PHE A 301 -6.49 19.24 31.63
N LEU A 302 -6.12 20.28 30.87
CA LEU A 302 -4.74 20.51 30.41
C LEU A 302 -3.78 20.72 31.58
N GLU A 303 -4.20 21.44 32.62
CA GLU A 303 -3.42 21.62 33.85
C GLU A 303 -3.23 20.29 34.59
N ALA A 304 -4.30 19.50 34.73
CA ALA A 304 -4.25 18.22 35.43
C ALA A 304 -3.35 17.17 34.75
N ILE A 305 -3.28 17.16 33.41
CA ILE A 305 -2.39 16.25 32.67
C ILE A 305 -0.97 16.80 32.50
N GLY A 306 -0.72 18.06 32.89
CA GLY A 306 0.57 18.74 32.72
C GLY A 306 0.91 19.03 31.25
N TRP A 307 -0.07 19.42 30.44
CA TRP A 307 0.12 19.72 29.02
C TRP A 307 0.69 21.12 28.82
N ASP A 308 2.02 21.24 28.80
CA ASP A 308 2.75 22.51 28.58
C ASP A 308 3.40 22.57 27.18
N TYR A 309 2.72 22.04 26.17
CA TYR A 309 3.22 22.09 24.80
C TYR A 309 2.88 23.45 24.15
N PRO A 310 3.83 24.07 23.44
CA PRO A 310 3.56 25.31 22.71
C PRO A 310 2.51 25.08 21.63
N LYS A 311 1.84 26.15 21.18
CA LYS A 311 1.01 26.04 19.97
C LYS A 311 1.92 25.71 18.79
N PRO A 312 1.58 24.69 17.97
CA PRO A 312 2.38 24.31 16.81
C PRO A 312 2.52 25.51 15.85
N ASP A 313 3.74 25.78 15.39
CA ASP A 313 4.04 26.90 14.48
C ASP A 313 4.11 26.42 13.02
N ASP A 314 2.95 26.34 12.37
CA ASP A 314 2.84 25.90 10.97
C ASP A 314 3.12 27.00 9.93
N ARG A 315 3.72 28.13 10.32
CA ARG A 315 3.89 29.29 9.42
C ARG A 315 4.84 29.02 8.25
N PHE A 316 5.80 28.12 8.41
CA PHE A 316 6.84 27.86 7.41
C PHE A 316 6.91 26.39 6.97
N GLN A 317 6.73 25.45 7.90
CA GLN A 317 6.70 24.01 7.65
C GLN A 317 5.76 23.35 8.66
N PHE A 318 5.15 22.21 8.31
CA PHE A 318 4.27 21.49 9.21
C PHE A 318 5.06 20.99 10.43
N ASP A 319 4.70 21.46 11.62
CA ASP A 319 5.36 21.02 12.85
C ASP A 319 4.95 19.58 13.19
N MET A 320 5.92 18.66 13.10
CA MET A 320 5.77 17.24 13.40
C MET A 320 6.17 16.87 14.83
N GLU A 321 6.87 17.75 15.55
CA GLU A 321 7.42 17.48 16.88
C GLU A 321 6.43 17.85 17.98
N THR A 322 5.66 18.94 17.77
CA THR A 322 4.73 19.43 18.78
C THR A 322 3.41 18.66 18.78
N PRO A 323 2.99 18.04 19.91
CA PRO A 323 1.70 17.39 20.03
C PRO A 323 0.55 18.38 19.83
N ARG A 324 -0.43 18.01 19.00
CA ARG A 324 -1.57 18.88 18.68
C ARG A 324 -2.76 18.61 19.58
N LEU A 325 -3.48 19.68 19.90
CA LEU A 325 -4.76 19.65 20.62
C LEU A 325 -5.88 20.06 19.66
N PHE A 326 -6.90 19.22 19.54
CA PHE A 326 -8.12 19.52 18.80
C PHE A 326 -9.31 19.47 19.74
N GLN A 327 -10.21 20.43 19.58
CA GLN A 327 -11.49 20.46 20.25
C GLN A 327 -12.58 20.24 19.20
N ILE A 328 -13.35 19.16 19.34
CA ILE A 328 -14.33 18.74 18.34
C ILE A 328 -15.66 18.35 18.98
N SER A 329 -16.70 18.34 18.14
CA SER A 329 -17.92 17.60 18.42
C SER A 329 -18.16 16.64 17.27
N ALA A 330 -17.92 15.34 17.52
CA ALA A 330 -18.15 14.30 16.53
C ALA A 330 -19.62 14.19 16.12
N LEU A 331 -20.56 14.56 16.98
CA LEU A 331 -22.00 14.48 16.70
C LEU A 331 -22.47 15.61 15.76
N THR A 332 -21.98 16.82 15.96
CA THR A 332 -22.36 18.01 15.16
C THR A 332 -21.43 18.25 13.97
N HIS A 333 -20.40 17.41 13.80
CA HIS A 333 -19.30 17.56 12.83
C HIS A 333 -18.41 18.81 13.04
N GLN A 334 -18.59 19.57 14.13
CA GLN A 334 -17.78 20.75 14.43
C GLN A 334 -16.33 20.37 14.71
N GLY A 335 -15.38 21.07 14.05
CA GLY A 335 -13.93 20.84 14.18
C GLY A 335 -13.39 19.57 13.51
N THR A 336 -14.27 18.70 12.98
CA THR A 336 -13.85 17.41 12.40
C THR A 336 -13.12 17.56 11.05
N GLN A 337 -13.49 18.55 10.23
CA GLN A 337 -12.83 18.80 8.94
C GLN A 337 -11.40 19.32 9.12
N GLU A 338 -11.18 20.21 10.09
CA GLU A 338 -9.85 20.73 10.41
C GLU A 338 -8.94 19.61 10.92
N LEU A 339 -9.45 18.76 11.82
CA LEU A 339 -8.74 17.56 12.28
C LEU A 339 -8.33 16.65 11.10
N VAL A 340 -9.25 16.33 10.19
CA VAL A 340 -8.98 15.49 9.02
C VAL A 340 -7.93 16.10 8.10
N HIS A 341 -8.01 17.42 7.85
CA HIS A 341 -7.06 18.11 6.99
C HIS A 341 -5.64 18.10 7.60
N GLN A 342 -5.53 18.36 8.90
CA GLN A 342 -4.28 18.33 9.63
C GLN A 342 -3.66 16.93 9.65
N ILE A 343 -4.47 15.89 9.89
CA ILE A 343 -4.02 14.49 9.83
C ILE A 343 -3.40 14.18 8.45
N ASN A 344 -4.03 14.65 7.37
CA ASN A 344 -3.51 14.41 6.03
C ASN A 344 -2.18 15.08 5.77
N GLN A 345 -2.04 16.34 6.19
CA GLN A 345 -0.79 17.08 6.06
C GLN A 345 0.32 16.36 6.83
N TYR A 346 0.02 15.90 8.05
CA TYR A 346 0.95 15.12 8.86
C TYR A 346 1.36 13.80 8.18
N LEU A 347 0.40 13.02 7.68
CA LEU A 347 0.69 11.75 7.00
C LEU A 347 1.48 11.97 5.70
N THR A 348 1.18 13.03 4.95
CA THR A 348 1.88 13.39 3.71
C THR A 348 3.32 13.81 3.99
N GLU A 349 3.52 14.67 4.99
CA GLU A 349 4.86 15.13 5.40
C GLU A 349 5.70 13.97 5.95
N LYS A 350 5.09 13.11 6.77
CA LYS A 350 5.74 11.89 7.27
C LYS A 350 6.22 11.00 6.12
N LYS A 351 5.36 10.76 5.12
CA LYS A 351 5.71 10.01 3.91
C LYS A 351 6.85 10.66 3.15
N ARG A 352 6.87 11.99 3.03
CA ARG A 352 7.97 12.74 2.38
C ARG A 352 9.29 12.51 3.09
N ILE A 353 9.33 12.64 4.42
CA ILE A 353 10.55 12.43 5.22
C ILE A 353 11.04 10.98 5.12
N GLU A 354 10.13 10.00 5.15
CA GLU A 354 10.48 8.59 4.98
C GLU A 354 11.05 8.30 3.59
N ALA A 355 10.49 8.91 2.53
CA ALA A 355 11.01 8.80 1.17
C ALA A 355 12.41 9.42 1.03
N GLU A 356 12.64 10.61 1.57
CA GLU A 356 13.95 11.27 1.58
C GLU A 356 15.01 10.44 2.32
N LYS A 357 14.65 9.84 3.46
CA LYS A 357 15.54 8.92 4.19
C LYS A 357 15.87 7.67 3.38
N ALA A 358 14.87 7.06 2.74
CA ALA A 358 15.08 5.87 1.92
C ALA A 358 15.94 6.18 0.68
N GLU A 359 15.80 7.36 0.07
CA GLU A 359 16.68 7.82 -1.00
C GLU A 359 18.11 8.07 -0.52
N ALA A 360 18.28 8.69 0.66
CA ALA A 360 19.59 8.89 1.27
C ALA A 360 20.29 7.56 1.62
N GLU A 361 19.55 6.57 2.15
CA GLU A 361 20.07 5.23 2.42
C GLU A 361 20.47 4.49 1.14
N LYS A 362 19.65 4.58 0.08
CA LYS A 362 20.00 4.03 -1.25
C LYS A 362 21.23 4.71 -1.84
N ALA A 363 21.35 6.03 -1.68
CA ALA A 363 22.52 6.78 -2.10
C ALA A 363 23.77 6.36 -1.31
N ALA A 364 23.67 6.20 0.01
CA ALA A 364 24.75 5.72 0.86
C ALA A 364 25.18 4.28 0.51
N ALA A 365 24.22 3.37 0.32
CA ALA A 365 24.50 2.00 -0.13
C ALA A 365 25.17 1.96 -1.51
N ASN A 366 24.76 2.84 -2.44
CA ASN A 366 25.42 2.98 -3.73
C ASN A 366 26.85 3.53 -3.61
N VAL A 367 27.11 4.45 -2.68
CA VAL A 367 28.47 4.95 -2.40
C VAL A 367 29.36 3.85 -1.82
N GLU A 368 28.86 3.05 -0.88
CA GLU A 368 29.60 1.90 -0.33
C GLU A 368 29.90 0.83 -1.40
N ILE A 369 28.95 0.57 -2.31
CA ILE A 369 29.18 -0.33 -3.46
C ILE A 369 30.27 0.22 -4.38
N ILE A 370 30.32 1.54 -4.62
CA ILE A 370 31.37 2.18 -5.43
C ILE A 370 32.73 2.11 -4.73
N GLU A 371 32.80 2.30 -3.41
CA GLU A 371 34.05 2.21 -2.64
C GLU A 371 34.59 0.77 -2.53
N GLN A 372 33.71 -0.25 -2.60
CA GLN A 372 34.09 -1.65 -2.60
C GLN A 372 34.44 -2.21 -3.99
N GLN A 373 34.28 -1.44 -5.07
CA GLN A 373 34.80 -1.86 -6.37
C GLN A 373 36.34 -1.82 -6.35
N PRO A 374 37.03 -2.89 -6.80
CA PRO A 374 38.48 -2.90 -6.85
C PRO A 374 38.96 -1.78 -7.78
N LYS A 375 39.70 -0.81 -7.22
CA LYS A 375 40.39 0.21 -8.00
C LYS A 375 41.21 -0.50 -9.07
N THR A 376 40.82 -0.33 -10.33
CA THR A 376 41.54 -0.89 -11.46
C THR A 376 42.91 -0.25 -11.51
N ASP A 377 43.95 -1.05 -11.28
CA ASP A 377 45.34 -0.62 -11.29
C ASP A 377 45.74 -0.24 -12.72
N THR A 378 45.81 1.05 -13.01
CA THR A 378 46.12 1.59 -14.35
C THR A 378 47.63 1.60 -14.65
N GLY A 379 48.46 0.92 -13.84
CA GLY A 379 49.92 0.87 -14.00
C GLY A 379 50.46 0.09 -15.21
N VAL A 380 49.62 -0.55 -16.02
CA VAL A 380 50.06 -1.45 -17.11
C VAL A 380 50.35 -0.73 -18.44
N PHE A 381 49.98 0.55 -18.58
CA PHE A 381 50.31 1.34 -19.78
C PHE A 381 51.46 2.32 -19.52
N LYS A 382 52.67 1.81 -19.33
CA LYS A 382 53.88 2.60 -19.55
C LYS A 382 54.36 2.36 -20.98
N PRO A 383 54.41 3.38 -21.85
CA PRO A 383 55.02 3.24 -23.17
C PRO A 383 56.54 3.13 -23.01
N GLU A 384 57.14 2.09 -23.59
CA GLU A 384 58.57 2.01 -23.87
C GLU A 384 58.96 2.93 -25.03
#